data_AF-A0A968IDA8-F1
#
_entry.id   AF-A0A968IDA8-F1
#
_cell.length_a   1.000
_cell.length_b   1.000
_cell.length_c   1.000
_cell.angle_alpha   90.00
_cell.angle_beta   90.00
_cell.angle_gamma   90.00
#
_symmetry.space_group_name_H-M   'P 1'
#
loop_
_entity.id
_entity.type
_entity.pdbx_description
1 polymer ?
#
loop_
_entity_poly.entity_id
_entity_poly.type
_entity_poly.pdbx_seq_one_letter_code
_entity_poly.pdbx_strand_id
1 'polypeptide(L)'
;MKLSKYLFIAINAIIFAFASNPVWASDRIHKTNNPVFAEIIGLIAGFGTTFAAMPDLLVMLKNRSTKGMNPRMAAIMGSFQTLWLVYGLMINAPAVIFWNAIAIVINGTTVGAYYYFARLEKTRGRSVKSVKTIKYRDAFSVA
;
A
#
# COMPACT_ATOMS: atom_id res chain seq x y z
N MET A 1 -7.94 5.76 11.62
CA MET A 1 -8.94 6.57 10.90
C MET A 1 -8.32 7.72 10.09
N LYS A 2 -7.23 8.38 10.54
CA LYS A 2 -6.55 9.41 9.72
C LYS A 2 -5.81 8.81 8.51
N LEU A 3 -5.12 7.68 8.68
CA LEU A 3 -4.31 7.05 7.62
C LEU A 3 -5.13 6.54 6.42
N SER A 4 -6.30 5.94 6.66
CA SER A 4 -7.20 5.49 5.60
C SER A 4 -7.76 6.66 4.77
N LYS A 5 -7.96 7.83 5.39
CA LYS A 5 -8.37 9.04 4.68
C LYS A 5 -7.25 9.55 3.76
N TYR A 6 -6.00 9.57 4.22
CA TYR A 6 -4.87 9.99 3.37
C TYR A 6 -4.62 9.04 2.20
N LEU A 7 -4.74 7.72 2.42
CA LEU A 7 -4.68 6.73 1.35
C LEU A 7 -5.76 6.98 0.30
N PHE A 8 -7.00 7.16 0.74
CA PHE A 8 -8.12 7.44 -0.16
C PHE A 8 -7.88 8.74 -0.95
N ILE A 9 -7.44 9.81 -0.29
CA ILE A 9 -7.12 11.09 -0.95
C ILE A 9 -6.00 10.90 -1.99
N ALA A 10 -4.92 10.19 -1.66
CA ALA A 10 -3.81 9.97 -2.56
C ALA A 10 -4.22 9.16 -3.81
N ILE A 11 -5.00 8.09 -3.63
CA ILE A 11 -5.52 7.29 -4.75
C ILE A 11 -6.44 8.15 -5.63
N ASN A 12 -7.36 8.90 -5.04
CA ASN A 12 -8.26 9.79 -5.80
C ASN A 12 -7.49 10.90 -6.52
N ALA A 13 -6.41 11.43 -5.94
CA ALA A 13 -5.55 12.40 -6.60
C ALA A 13 -4.86 11.81 -7.84
N ILE A 14 -4.39 10.55 -7.77
CA ILE A 14 -3.81 9.85 -8.93
C ILE A 14 -4.87 9.62 -10.01
N ILE A 15 -6.07 9.18 -9.64
CA ILE A 15 -7.20 9.01 -10.56
C ILE A 15 -7.53 10.34 -11.25
N PHE A 16 -7.64 11.42 -10.48
CA PHE A 16 -7.94 12.74 -11.01
C PHE A 16 -6.83 13.27 -11.93
N ALA A 17 -5.54 13.12 -11.55
CA ALA A 17 -4.41 13.51 -12.37
C ALA A 17 -4.38 12.75 -13.71
N PHE A 18 -4.70 11.46 -13.70
CA PHE A 18 -4.77 10.62 -14.89
C PHE A 18 -5.97 10.96 -15.78
N ALA A 19 -7.14 11.23 -15.18
CA ALA A 19 -8.34 11.62 -15.91
C ALA A 19 -8.27 13.04 -16.50
N SER A 20 -7.58 13.96 -15.81
CA SER A 20 -7.42 15.36 -16.26
C SER A 20 -6.37 15.53 -17.35
N ASN A 21 -5.36 14.67 -17.39
CA ASN A 21 -4.37 14.61 -18.47
C ASN A 21 -4.36 13.21 -19.07
N PRO A 22 -5.27 12.91 -20.00
CA PRO A 22 -5.35 11.61 -20.64
C PRO A 22 -4.10 11.41 -21.51
N VAL A 23 -3.04 10.87 -20.92
CA VAL A 23 -1.81 10.47 -21.63
C VAL A 23 -2.15 9.51 -22.78
N TRP A 24 -3.23 8.73 -22.61
CA TRP A 24 -3.78 7.83 -23.63
C TRP A 24 -4.30 8.53 -24.90
N ALA A 25 -4.58 9.83 -24.83
CA ALA A 25 -5.09 10.63 -25.94
C ALA A 25 -3.98 11.42 -26.67
N SER A 26 -2.71 11.24 -26.27
CA SER A 26 -1.57 11.89 -26.93
C SER A 26 -1.08 11.08 -28.13
N ASP A 27 -0.66 11.77 -29.21
CA ASP A 27 -0.20 11.16 -30.47
C ASP A 27 0.99 10.18 -30.32
N ARG A 28 1.64 10.17 -29.14
CA ARG A 28 2.78 9.31 -28.79
C ARG A 28 2.44 7.82 -28.73
N ILE A 29 1.16 7.44 -28.75
CA ILE A 29 0.70 6.05 -28.59
C ILE A 29 0.53 5.32 -29.94
N HIS A 30 0.51 6.05 -31.06
CA HIS A 30 0.06 5.51 -32.35
C HIS A 30 1.07 4.64 -33.13
N LYS A 31 1.98 3.92 -32.45
CA LYS A 31 2.99 3.06 -33.12
C LYS A 31 2.72 1.56 -33.06
N THR A 32 1.47 1.13 -32.86
CA THR A 32 1.07 -0.30 -32.89
C THR A 32 -0.21 -0.52 -33.69
N ASN A 33 -0.45 -1.76 -34.14
CA ASN A 33 -1.58 -2.09 -35.00
C ASN A 33 -2.93 -2.13 -34.26
N ASN A 34 -2.95 -2.05 -32.92
CA ASN A 34 -4.18 -1.92 -32.12
C ASN A 34 -3.91 -1.42 -30.67
N PRO A 35 -3.50 -0.15 -30.49
CA PRO A 35 -3.07 0.39 -29.18
C PRO A 35 -4.20 0.45 -28.15
N VAL A 36 -5.44 0.65 -28.59
CA VAL A 36 -6.61 0.78 -27.71
C VAL A 36 -6.92 -0.55 -27.01
N PHE A 37 -6.84 -1.67 -27.72
CA PHE A 37 -7.11 -2.98 -27.12
C PHE A 37 -6.09 -3.34 -26.04
N ALA A 38 -4.80 -3.09 -26.28
CA ALA A 38 -3.74 -3.34 -25.31
C ALA A 38 -3.92 -2.48 -24.03
N GLU A 39 -4.32 -1.21 -24.18
CA GLU A 39 -4.60 -0.33 -23.03
C GLU A 39 -5.81 -0.81 -22.21
N ILE A 40 -6.90 -1.25 -22.86
CA ILE A 40 -8.06 -1.81 -22.14
C ILE A 40 -7.65 -3.05 -21.34
N ILE A 41 -6.89 -3.96 -21.94
CA ILE A 41 -6.38 -5.14 -21.23
C ILE A 41 -5.43 -4.74 -20.10
N GLY A 42 -4.54 -3.77 -20.32
CA GLY A 42 -3.66 -3.22 -19.29
C GLY A 42 -4.44 -2.59 -18.13
N LEU A 43 -5.54 -1.90 -18.42
CA LEU A 43 -6.43 -1.34 -17.42
C LEU A 43 -7.11 -2.42 -16.58
N ILE A 44 -7.63 -3.47 -17.21
CA ILE A 44 -8.30 -4.57 -16.51
C ILE A 44 -7.28 -5.39 -15.68
N ALA A 45 -6.11 -5.68 -16.25
CA ALA A 45 -5.06 -6.43 -15.56
C ALA A 45 -4.53 -5.69 -14.33
N GLY A 46 -4.30 -4.39 -14.45
CA GLY A 46 -3.88 -3.55 -13.34
C GLY A 46 -4.95 -3.39 -12.26
N PHE A 47 -6.23 -3.34 -12.65
CA PHE A 47 -7.34 -3.37 -11.71
C PHE A 47 -7.33 -4.65 -10.87
N GLY A 48 -7.23 -5.81 -11.52
CA GLY A 48 -7.20 -7.10 -10.81
C GLY A 48 -6.05 -7.22 -9.81
N THR A 49 -4.84 -6.84 -10.21
CA THR A 49 -3.64 -6.93 -9.35
C THR A 49 -3.67 -5.94 -8.19
N THR A 50 -4.19 -4.72 -8.39
CA THR A 50 -4.29 -3.69 -7.35
C THR A 50 -5.36 -4.05 -6.31
N PHE A 51 -6.53 -4.52 -6.77
CA PHE A 51 -7.61 -4.91 -5.87
C PHE A 51 -7.28 -6.19 -5.09
N ALA A 52 -6.46 -7.09 -5.64
CA ALA A 52 -5.98 -8.27 -4.91
C ALA A 52 -5.12 -7.90 -3.69
N ALA A 53 -4.40 -6.78 -3.71
CA ALA A 53 -3.56 -6.32 -2.59
C ALA A 53 -4.31 -5.46 -1.54
N MET A 54 -5.50 -4.96 -1.89
CA MET A 54 -6.34 -4.12 -1.02
C MET A 54 -6.89 -4.82 0.24
N PRO A 55 -7.40 -6.07 0.21
CA PRO A 55 -8.02 -6.70 1.38
C PRO A 55 -7.03 -6.86 2.55
N ASP A 56 -5.78 -7.20 2.27
CA ASP A 56 -4.73 -7.34 3.30
C ASP A 56 -4.51 -6.04 4.07
N LEU A 57 -4.46 -4.90 3.36
CA LEU A 57 -4.34 -3.58 3.97
C LEU A 57 -5.60 -3.20 4.77
N LEU A 58 -6.78 -3.46 4.24
CA LEU A 58 -8.04 -3.17 4.93
C LEU A 58 -8.19 -3.97 6.22
N VAL A 59 -7.83 -5.25 6.22
CA VAL A 59 -7.86 -6.12 7.40
C VAL A 59 -6.91 -5.59 8.48
N MET A 60 -5.69 -5.18 8.13
CA MET A 60 -4.75 -4.59 9.09
C MET A 60 -5.31 -3.29 9.70
N LEU A 61 -5.85 -2.40 8.87
CA LEU A 61 -6.40 -1.13 9.33
C LEU A 61 -7.64 -1.32 10.20
N LYS A 62 -8.49 -2.31 9.87
CA LYS A 62 -9.69 -2.68 10.64
C LYS A 62 -9.31 -3.28 12.00
N ASN A 63 -8.41 -4.25 12.02
CA ASN A 63 -8.02 -4.98 13.22
C ASN A 63 -7.04 -4.20 14.11
N ARG A 64 -6.43 -3.13 13.57
CA ARG A 64 -5.37 -2.33 14.24
C ARG A 64 -4.26 -3.20 14.84
N SER A 65 -3.95 -4.31 14.19
CA SER A 65 -2.95 -5.27 14.63
C SER A 65 -2.09 -5.71 13.46
N THR A 66 -0.81 -5.95 13.74
CA THR A 66 0.15 -6.48 12.78
C THR A 66 0.16 -8.01 12.73
N LYS A 67 -0.69 -8.68 13.52
CA LYS A 67 -0.77 -10.15 13.57
C LYS A 67 -1.15 -10.73 12.20
N GLY A 68 -0.29 -11.62 11.70
CA GLY A 68 -0.50 -12.34 10.44
C GLY A 68 0.02 -11.62 9.19
N MET A 69 0.59 -10.42 9.31
CA MET A 69 1.14 -9.70 8.15
C MET A 69 2.65 -9.83 8.01
N ASN A 70 3.11 -9.94 6.76
CA ASN A 70 4.52 -9.88 6.39
C ASN A 70 4.85 -8.52 5.74
N PRO A 71 5.38 -7.53 6.49
CA PRO A 71 5.69 -6.20 5.94
C PRO A 71 6.81 -6.22 4.91
N ARG A 72 7.65 -7.28 4.90
CA ARG A 72 8.75 -7.43 3.94
C ARG A 72 8.21 -7.60 2.53
N MET A 73 7.10 -8.33 2.39
CA MET A 73 6.44 -8.53 1.10
C MET A 73 5.96 -7.18 0.53
N ALA A 74 5.29 -6.37 1.34
CA ALA A 74 4.84 -5.04 0.91
C ALA A 74 6.00 -4.12 0.52
N ALA A 75 7.12 -4.15 1.26
CA ALA A 75 8.32 -3.35 0.94
C ALA A 75 9.00 -3.79 -0.37
N ILE A 76 9.12 -5.11 -0.59
CA ILE A 76 9.68 -5.68 -1.83
C ILE A 76 8.77 -5.32 -3.01
N MET A 77 7.46 -5.50 -2.87
CA MET A 77 6.48 -5.16 -3.90
C MET A 77 6.52 -3.67 -4.25
N GLY A 78 6.57 -2.77 -3.26
CA GLY A 78 6.69 -1.33 -3.49
C GLY A 78 7.97 -0.95 -4.25
N SER A 79 9.08 -1.66 -3.99
CA SER A 79 10.35 -1.45 -4.70
C SER A 79 10.24 -1.86 -6.17
N PHE A 80 9.68 -3.04 -6.45
CA PHE A 80 9.44 -3.50 -7.82
C PHE A 80 8.45 -2.64 -8.59
N GLN A 81 7.40 -2.13 -7.93
CA GLN A 81 6.44 -1.23 -8.57
C GLN A 81 7.05 0.13 -8.90
N THR A 82 8.02 0.59 -8.11
CA THR A 82 8.80 1.80 -8.46
C THR A 82 9.61 1.58 -9.72
N LEU A 83 10.26 0.41 -9.87
CA LEU A 83 10.96 0.04 -11.11
C LEU A 83 10.00 -0.06 -12.30
N TRP A 84 8.83 -0.67 -12.13
CA TRP A 84 7.81 -0.76 -13.18
C TRP A 84 7.23 0.61 -13.56
N LEU A 85 7.10 1.53 -12.61
CA LEU A 85 6.70 2.91 -12.87
C LEU A 85 7.73 3.60 -13.77
N VAL A 86 9.02 3.50 -13.41
CA VAL A 86 10.12 4.05 -14.23
C VAL A 86 10.14 3.41 -15.62
N TYR A 87 10.01 2.09 -15.70
CA TYR A 87 9.92 1.37 -16.97
C TYR A 87 8.73 1.83 -17.81
N GLY A 88 7.54 1.95 -17.20
CA GLY A 88 6.33 2.45 -17.87
C GLY A 88 6.50 3.86 -18.43
N LEU A 89 7.20 4.74 -17.71
CA LEU A 89 7.58 6.08 -18.19
C LEU A 89 8.52 5.99 -19.41
N MET A 90 9.50 5.08 -19.40
CA MET A 90 10.43 4.89 -20.53
C MET A 90 9.72 4.40 -21.79
N ILE A 91 8.77 3.47 -21.66
CA ILE A 91 8.02 2.93 -22.79
C ILE A 91 6.75 3.73 -23.12
N ASN A 92 6.49 4.82 -22.40
CA ASN A 92 5.26 5.62 -22.51
C ASN A 92 3.98 4.77 -22.44
N ALA A 93 3.89 3.85 -21.48
CA ALA A 93 2.72 2.97 -21.27
C ALA A 93 1.80 3.50 -20.15
N PRO A 94 0.77 4.30 -20.45
CA PRO A 94 -0.07 4.95 -19.44
C PRO A 94 -0.76 3.97 -18.49
N ALA A 95 -1.29 2.83 -18.94
CA ALA A 95 -1.83 1.82 -18.03
C ALA A 95 -0.79 1.33 -17.00
N VAL A 96 0.44 1.03 -17.44
CA VAL A 96 1.52 0.57 -16.55
C VAL A 96 1.87 1.65 -15.53
N ILE A 97 2.00 2.90 -15.98
CA ILE A 97 2.30 4.04 -15.12
C ILE A 97 1.21 4.22 -14.05
N PHE A 98 -0.05 4.22 -14.48
CA PHE A 98 -1.20 4.46 -13.61
C PHE A 98 -1.32 3.45 -12.47
N TRP A 99 -1.28 2.15 -12.79
CA TRP A 99 -1.47 1.11 -11.79
C TRP A 99 -0.29 0.98 -10.84
N ASN A 100 0.94 1.11 -11.34
CA ASN A 100 2.12 1.06 -10.48
C ASN A 100 2.18 2.26 -9.53
N ALA A 101 1.75 3.46 -9.97
CA ALA A 101 1.64 4.62 -9.09
C ALA A 101 0.68 4.38 -7.91
N ILE A 102 -0.52 3.83 -8.18
CA ILE A 102 -1.48 3.48 -7.13
C ILE A 102 -0.90 2.42 -6.19
N ALA A 103 -0.26 1.40 -6.75
CA ALA A 103 0.27 0.29 -5.98
C ALA A 103 1.43 0.70 -5.04
N ILE A 104 2.29 1.63 -5.46
CA ILE A 104 3.32 2.23 -4.61
C ILE A 104 2.70 2.92 -3.40
N VAL A 105 1.62 3.70 -3.60
CA VAL A 105 0.92 4.38 -2.50
C VAL A 105 0.33 3.37 -1.52
N ILE A 106 -0.29 2.29 -2.03
CA ILE A 106 -0.84 1.21 -1.20
C ILE A 106 0.27 0.54 -0.40
N ASN A 107 1.33 0.08 -1.05
CA ASN A 107 2.43 -0.64 -0.39
C ASN A 107 3.20 0.23 0.60
N GLY A 108 3.47 1.50 0.27
CA GLY A 108 4.07 2.46 1.20
C GLY A 108 3.19 2.68 2.43
N THR A 109 1.88 2.79 2.25
CA THR A 109 0.93 2.92 3.36
C THR A 109 0.88 1.65 4.20
N THR A 110 0.91 0.47 3.59
CA THR A 110 0.97 -0.82 4.30
C THR A 110 2.18 -0.91 5.20
N VAL A 111 3.36 -0.60 4.66
CA VAL A 111 4.63 -0.62 5.42
C VAL A 111 4.58 0.42 6.56
N GLY A 112 4.14 1.64 6.28
CA GLY A 112 4.00 2.69 7.29
C GLY A 112 3.01 2.34 8.41
N ALA A 113 1.84 1.82 8.05
CA ALA A 113 0.83 1.35 9.00
C ALA A 113 1.37 0.20 9.86
N TYR A 114 2.08 -0.74 9.25
CA TYR A 114 2.70 -1.84 9.97
C TYR A 114 3.69 -1.32 11.03
N TYR A 115 4.63 -0.44 10.66
CA TYR A 115 5.59 0.10 11.62
C TYR A 115 4.92 0.89 12.75
N TYR A 116 3.84 1.62 12.43
CA TYR A 116 3.06 2.34 13.43
C TYR A 116 2.40 1.38 14.45
N PHE A 117 1.70 0.35 13.99
CA PHE A 117 1.03 -0.61 14.87
C PHE A 117 2.02 -1.51 15.62
N ALA A 118 3.13 -1.92 15.00
CA ALA A 118 4.18 -2.70 15.65
C ALA A 118 4.80 -1.95 16.84
N ARG A 119 4.99 -0.62 16.73
CA ARG A 119 5.46 0.22 17.85
C ARG A 119 4.46 0.28 19.00
N LEU A 120 3.16 0.34 18.69
CA LEU A 120 2.10 0.36 19.70
C LEU A 120 1.97 -0.97 20.44
N GLU A 121 2.04 -2.10 19.73
CA GLU A 121 2.01 -3.43 20.34
C GLU A 121 3.21 -3.65 21.27
N LYS A 122 4.43 -3.23 20.85
CA LYS A 122 5.64 -3.33 21.68
C LYS A 122 5.54 -2.50 22.97
N THR A 123 4.96 -1.30 22.89
CA THR A 123 4.79 -0.40 24.05
C THR A 123 3.73 -0.93 25.03
N ARG A 124 2.59 -1.41 24.51
CA ARG A 124 1.55 -2.07 25.33
C ARG A 124 2.08 -3.32 26.03
N GLY A 125 2.83 -4.17 25.32
CA GLY A 125 3.42 -5.38 25.90
C GLY A 125 4.39 -5.08 27.05
N ARG A 126 5.20 -4.02 26.94
CA ARG A 126 6.09 -3.56 28.03
C ARG A 126 5.33 -3.09 29.26
N SER A 127 4.28 -2.29 29.07
CA SER A 127 3.43 -1.80 30.18
C SER A 127 2.72 -2.94 30.92
N VAL A 128 2.16 -3.91 30.20
CA VAL A 128 1.51 -5.07 30.83
C VAL A 128 2.52 -5.92 31.60
N LYS A 129 3.73 -6.12 31.05
CA LYS A 129 4.79 -6.88 31.72
C LYS A 129 5.24 -6.17 33.00
N SER A 130 5.45 -4.85 32.98
CA SER A 130 5.87 -4.10 34.17
C SER A 130 4.83 -4.13 35.29
N VAL A 131 3.54 -3.97 34.97
CA VAL A 131 2.45 -4.06 35.96
C VAL A 131 2.40 -5.44 36.62
N LYS A 132 2.55 -6.52 35.84
CA LYS A 132 2.63 -7.88 36.41
C LYS A 132 3.85 -8.04 37.31
N THR A 133 5.03 -7.57 36.91
CA THR A 133 6.26 -7.67 37.72
C THR A 133 6.15 -6.93 39.05
N ILE A 134 5.54 -5.73 39.05
CA ILE A 134 5.28 -4.96 40.28
C ILE A 134 4.37 -5.76 41.21
N LYS A 135 3.25 -6.28 40.70
CA LYS A 135 2.31 -7.08 41.49
C LYS A 135 2.96 -8.32 42.12
N TYR A 136 3.85 -9.02 41.40
CA TYR A 136 4.58 -10.17 41.95
C TYR A 136 5.59 -9.76 43.03
N ARG A 137 6.32 -8.68 42.81
CA ARG A 137 7.29 -8.16 43.78
C ARG A 137 6.60 -7.78 45.09
N ASP A 138 5.49 -7.06 44.98
CA ASP A 138 4.75 -6.60 46.15
C ASP A 138 4.15 -7.80 46.91
N ALA A 139 3.60 -8.80 46.21
CA ALA A 139 3.10 -10.04 46.82
C ALA A 139 4.16 -10.86 47.57
N PHE A 140 5.42 -10.83 47.12
CA PHE A 140 6.53 -11.51 47.80
C PHE A 140 7.06 -10.70 49.00
N SER A 141 6.90 -9.37 49.01
CA SER A 141 7.38 -8.52 50.11
C SER A 141 6.52 -8.57 51.39
N VAL A 142 5.29 -9.09 51.30
CA VAL A 142 4.36 -9.26 52.43
C VAL A 142 4.22 -10.72 52.89
N ALA A 143 4.95 -11.65 52.28
CA ALA A 143 5.02 -13.07 52.66
C ALA A 143 6.29 -13.33 53.47
#